data_AF-A0A2K1FSE4-F1
#
_entry.id   AF-A0A2K1FSE4-F1
#
_cell.length_a   1.000
_cell.length_b   1.000
_cell.length_c   1.000
_cell.angle_alpha   90.00
_cell.angle_beta   90.00
_cell.angle_gamma   90.00
#
_symmetry.space_group_name_H-M   'P 1'
#
loop_
_entity.id
_entity.type
_entity.pdbx_description
1 polymer ?
#
loop_
_entity_poly.entity_id
_entity_poly.type
_entity_poly.pdbx_seq_one_letter_code
_entity_poly.pdbx_strand_id
1 'polypeptide(L)'
;MPFDNPTGDRGRRQPRFGKAAQRQAVQGDPARAHQKLNGSAQQKHGQWLARAVDAERSGDAVEAETCRQHAEHWFRVANGRNEP
;
A
#
# COMPACT_ATOMS: atom_id res chain seq x y z
N MET A 1 -57.11 5.20 5.55
CA MET A 1 -56.27 4.33 4.70
C MET A 1 -54.85 4.40 5.25
N PRO A 2 -54.27 3.32 5.81
CA PRO A 2 -52.88 3.31 6.27
C PRO A 2 -51.93 3.11 5.07
N PHE A 3 -50.86 3.90 5.01
CA PHE A 3 -49.81 3.73 3.99
C PHE A 3 -48.81 2.69 4.47
N ASP A 4 -48.79 1.59 3.73
CA ASP A 4 -47.82 0.50 3.79
C ASP A 4 -46.41 1.03 3.45
N ASN A 5 -45.43 0.68 4.27
CA ASN A 5 -44.04 1.11 4.15
C ASN A 5 -43.21 -0.03 3.56
N PRO A 6 -42.88 -0.02 2.25
CA PRO A 6 -42.13 -1.12 1.66
C PRO A 6 -40.63 -0.94 1.90
N THR A 7 -40.06 -1.94 2.56
CA THR A 7 -38.76 -2.51 2.20
C THR A 7 -37.55 -1.57 2.24
N GLY A 8 -36.94 -1.47 3.44
CA GLY A 8 -35.54 -1.11 3.56
C GLY A 8 -34.63 -2.24 3.10
N ASP A 9 -34.55 -2.49 1.79
CA ASP A 9 -33.48 -3.28 1.18
C ASP A 9 -32.20 -2.45 1.17
N ARG A 10 -31.52 -2.42 2.33
CA ARG A 10 -30.18 -1.84 2.46
C ARG A 10 -29.23 -2.75 1.70
N GLY A 11 -28.97 -2.33 0.46
CA GLY A 11 -28.01 -2.96 -0.44
C GLY A 11 -26.72 -3.34 0.27
N ARG A 12 -26.54 -4.65 0.48
CA ARG A 12 -25.24 -5.26 0.67
C ARG A 12 -24.50 -5.23 -0.66
N ARG A 13 -23.99 -4.05 -1.02
CA ARG A 13 -22.94 -3.90 -2.02
C ARG A 13 -21.66 -4.50 -1.44
N GLN A 14 -21.47 -5.79 -1.65
CA GLN A 14 -20.16 -6.41 -1.49
C GLN A 14 -19.20 -5.78 -2.51
N PRO A 15 -18.06 -5.20 -2.09
CA PRO A 15 -17.02 -4.82 -3.04
C PRO A 15 -16.38 -6.11 -3.60
N ARG A 16 -16.72 -6.43 -4.86
CA ARG A 16 -16.02 -7.43 -5.67
C ARG A 16 -14.59 -6.95 -5.94
N PHE A 17 -13.65 -7.28 -5.06
CA PHE A 17 -12.23 -7.28 -5.41
C PHE A 17 -11.90 -8.50 -6.27
N GLY A 18 -12.42 -8.52 -7.49
CA GLY A 18 -12.04 -9.44 -8.54
C GLY A 18 -11.11 -8.74 -9.53
N LYS A 19 -9.81 -8.67 -9.21
CA LYS A 19 -8.80 -8.40 -10.25
C LYS A 19 -8.38 -9.74 -10.85
N ALA A 20 -9.02 -10.08 -11.97
CA ALA A 20 -8.45 -11.01 -12.93
C ALA A 20 -7.21 -10.36 -13.55
N ALA A 21 -6.04 -10.88 -13.21
CA ALA A 21 -4.80 -10.61 -13.93
C ALA A 21 -4.17 -11.96 -14.28
N GLN A 22 -4.69 -12.50 -15.38
CA GLN A 22 -3.98 -13.20 -16.45
C GLN A 22 -2.66 -13.91 -16.07
N ARG A 23 -2.74 -15.23 -15.98
CA ARG A 23 -1.61 -16.14 -16.11
C ARG A 23 -1.03 -16.03 -17.52
N GLN A 24 0.22 -15.59 -17.66
CA GLN A 24 1.05 -15.93 -18.81
C GLN A 24 2.45 -16.30 -18.31
N ALA A 25 2.77 -17.59 -18.47
CA ALA A 25 4.11 -18.13 -18.37
C ALA A 25 4.74 -18.11 -19.77
N VAL A 26 5.99 -17.65 -19.88
CA VAL A 26 6.90 -18.00 -20.97
C VAL A 26 8.33 -17.97 -20.43
N GLN A 27 9.07 -19.03 -20.76
CA GLN A 27 10.41 -19.40 -20.32
C GLN A 27 11.51 -18.56 -21.01
N GLY A 28 12.66 -18.43 -20.34
CA GLY A 28 13.97 -18.32 -20.99
C GLY A 28 14.76 -17.02 -20.77
N ASP A 29 15.72 -17.04 -19.85
CA ASP A 29 17.12 -16.52 -19.91
C ASP A 29 17.64 -16.14 -18.50
N PRO A 30 18.86 -16.52 -18.06
CA PRO A 30 19.39 -16.22 -16.73
C PRO A 30 19.95 -14.78 -16.65
N ALA A 31 19.12 -13.78 -16.98
CA ALA A 31 19.48 -12.38 -16.85
C ALA A 31 19.06 -11.87 -15.46
N ARG A 32 20.02 -11.93 -14.52
CA ARG A 32 20.16 -11.07 -13.34
C ARG A 32 18.83 -10.51 -12.83
N ALA A 33 18.19 -11.28 -11.93
CA ALA A 33 17.02 -10.91 -11.13
C ALA A 33 16.65 -9.43 -11.26
N HIS A 34 15.86 -9.12 -12.30
CA HIS A 34 15.24 -7.81 -12.45
C HIS A 34 14.19 -7.78 -11.34
N GLN A 35 14.62 -7.38 -10.13
CA GLN A 35 13.74 -7.15 -9.01
C GLN A 35 12.73 -6.11 -9.48
N LYS A 36 11.54 -6.60 -9.83
CA LYS A 36 10.40 -5.78 -10.21
C LYS A 36 10.32 -4.61 -9.26
N LEU A 37 10.51 -3.43 -9.84
CA LEU A 37 10.76 -2.10 -9.25
C LEU A 37 9.59 -1.55 -8.42
N ASN A 38 8.87 -2.40 -7.69
CA ASN A 38 8.21 -1.97 -6.48
C ASN A 38 9.33 -1.81 -5.47
N GLY A 39 9.91 -0.60 -5.41
CA GLY A 39 11.14 -0.33 -4.66
C GLY A 39 11.18 -1.08 -3.34
N SER A 40 12.31 -1.72 -3.05
CA SER A 40 12.51 -2.56 -1.86
C SER A 40 11.99 -1.84 -0.62
N ALA A 41 11.58 -2.59 0.41
CA ALA A 41 11.10 -1.97 1.65
C ALA A 41 12.09 -0.92 2.21
N GLN A 42 13.39 -1.13 1.99
CA GLN A 42 14.45 -0.17 2.29
C GLN A 42 14.38 1.11 1.43
N GLN A 43 14.10 1.01 0.13
CA GLN A 43 13.89 2.17 -0.74
C GLN A 43 12.66 2.97 -0.33
N LYS A 44 11.56 2.30 0.03
CA LYS A 44 10.35 2.98 0.53
C LYS A 44 10.60 3.67 1.85
N HIS A 45 11.31 3.04 2.78
CA HIS A 45 11.74 3.67 4.02
C HIS A 45 12.50 4.99 3.74
N GLY A 46 13.50 4.97 2.85
CA GLY A 46 14.24 6.18 2.48
C GLY A 46 13.37 7.26 1.83
N GLN A 47 12.43 6.87 0.96
CA GLN A 47 11.48 7.79 0.33
C GLN A 47 10.60 8.51 1.37
N TRP A 48 10.08 7.79 2.36
CA TRP A 48 9.24 8.37 3.41
C TRP A 48 10.01 9.30 4.33
N LEU A 49 11.30 9.00 4.61
CA LEU A 49 12.17 9.93 5.35
C LEU A 49 12.42 11.23 4.58
N ALA A 50 12.70 11.16 3.28
CA ALA A 50 12.87 12.36 2.46
C ALA A 50 11.60 13.23 2.47
N ARG A 51 10.43 12.60 2.31
CA ARG A 51 9.14 13.29 2.36
C ARG A 51 8.86 13.92 3.73
N ALA A 52 9.24 13.26 4.82
CA ALA A 52 9.11 13.83 6.16
C ALA A 52 9.91 15.14 6.30
N VAL A 53 11.15 15.16 5.80
CA VAL A 53 12.01 16.37 5.83
C VAL A 53 11.40 17.50 4.99
N ASP A 54 10.85 17.17 3.82
CA ASP A 54 10.20 18.18 2.97
C ASP A 54 8.93 18.75 3.62
N ALA A 55 8.14 17.91 4.30
CA ALA A 55 6.97 18.32 5.06
C ALA A 55 7.33 19.18 6.29
N GLU A 56 8.42 18.87 6.99
CA GLU A 56 8.92 19.72 8.08
C GLU A 56 9.34 21.10 7.57
N ARG A 57 9.99 21.16 6.40
CA ARG A 57 10.41 22.42 5.76
C ARG A 57 9.23 23.27 5.28
N SER A 58 8.14 22.64 4.83
CA SER A 58 6.91 23.35 4.45
C SER A 58 6.07 23.78 5.66
N GLY A 59 6.41 23.32 6.87
CA GLY A 59 5.67 23.61 8.10
C GLY A 59 4.47 22.69 8.32
N ASP A 60 4.32 21.63 7.53
CA ASP A 60 3.25 20.63 7.70
C ASP A 60 3.68 19.53 8.68
N ALA A 61 3.55 19.82 9.97
CA ALA A 61 3.93 18.90 11.04
C ALA A 61 3.10 17.59 11.04
N VAL A 62 1.85 17.64 10.58
CA VAL A 62 0.96 16.45 10.53
C VAL A 62 1.40 15.52 9.41
N GLU A 63 1.70 16.07 8.23
CA GLU A 63 2.26 15.27 7.13
C GLU A 63 3.63 14.71 7.49
N ALA A 64 4.50 15.49 8.16
CA ALA A 64 5.81 15.02 8.61
C ALA A 64 5.69 13.79 9.53
N GLU A 65 4.81 13.84 10.53
CA GLU A 65 4.58 12.74 11.46
C GLU A 65 3.98 11.51 10.75
N THR A 66 3.03 11.73 9.84
CA THR A 66 2.46 10.67 9.02
C THR A 66 3.54 9.98 8.17
N CYS A 67 4.48 10.75 7.61
CA CYS A 67 5.58 10.21 6.84
C CYS A 67 6.56 9.42 7.71
N ARG A 68 6.83 9.85 8.95
CA ARG A 68 7.65 9.10 9.91
C ARG A 68 7.05 7.75 10.25
N GLN A 69 5.75 7.70 10.52
CA GLN A 69 5.04 6.44 10.78
C GLN A 69 5.14 5.47 9.59
N HIS A 70 5.01 5.98 8.36
CA HIS A 70 5.20 5.17 7.16
C HIS A 70 6.65 4.68 7.02
N ALA A 71 7.64 5.53 7.30
CA ALA A 71 9.04 5.13 7.30
C ALA A 71 9.26 3.97 8.29
N GLU A 72 8.80 4.13 9.55
CA GLU A 72 8.90 3.08 10.56
C GLU A 72 8.26 1.77 10.13
N HIS A 73 7.07 1.82 9.52
CA HIS A 73 6.41 0.64 8.99
C HIS A 73 7.30 -0.08 7.97
N TRP A 74 7.83 0.64 6.99
CA TRP A 74 8.69 0.04 5.96
C TRP A 74 10.02 -0.46 6.52
N PHE A 75 10.56 0.19 7.54
CA PHE A 75 11.73 -0.30 8.28
C PHE A 75 11.42 -1.64 8.97
N ARG A 76 10.28 -1.76 9.65
CA ARG A 76 9.85 -3.04 10.26
C ARG A 76 9.61 -4.11 9.20
N VAL A 77 9.03 -3.77 8.04
CA VAL A 77 8.83 -4.71 6.92
C VAL A 77 10.16 -5.14 6.29
N ALA A 78 11.16 -4.27 6.26
CA ALA A 78 12.49 -4.59 5.76
C ALA A 78 13.26 -5.53 6.71
N ASN A 79 13.12 -5.33 8.02
CA ASN A 79 13.87 -6.06 9.06
C ASN A 79 13.16 -7.30 9.63
N GLY A 80 11.82 -7.29 9.70
CA GLY A 80 10.99 -8.42 10.15
C GLY A 80 10.91 -9.57 9.15
N ARG A 81 11.66 -9.48 8.04
CA ARG A 81 11.87 -10.53 7.05
C ARG A 81 13.03 -11.47 7.44
N ASN A 82 13.58 -11.33 8.65
CA ASN A 82 14.75 -12.05 9.15
C ASN A 82 14.49 -12.89 10.41
N GLU A 83 13.24 -13.14 10.80
CA GLU A 83 12.94 -14.06 11.91
C GLU A 83 12.35 -15.38 11.33
N PRO A 84 12.99 -16.54 11.56
CA PRO A 84 12.65 -17.84 10.95
C PRO A 84 11.32 -18.44 11.44
#